data_AF-A0A438XKN0-F1
#
_entry.id   AF-A0A438XKN0-F1
#
_cell.length_a   1.000
_cell.length_b   1.000
_cell.length_c   1.000
_cell.angle_alpha   90.00
_cell.angle_beta   90.00
_cell.angle_gamma   90.00
#
_symmetry.space_group_name_H-M   'P 1'
#
loop_
_entity.id
_entity.type
_entity.pdbx_description
1 polymer ?
#
loop_
_entity_poly.entity_id
_entity_poly.type
_entity_poly.pdbx_seq_one_letter_code
_entity_poly.pdbx_strand_id
1 'polypeptide(L)'
;QYLTQGVDSSHIVDGKTTEEIEKIATKRATIRVAQNIVHKLKEAYLSKTNRIKQKITNEMFIQMTQPIYESLMNVDRLGIYINPNNEEVFALVRARGFDKDALSEGLHKMSLDNQAVSILVAKVEEIFKDSINYGDIKVPIAM
;
A
#
# COMPACT_ATOMS: atom_id res chain seq x y z
N GLN A 1 -1.81 1.46 13.06
CA GLN A 1 -1.95 0.70 11.81
C GLN A 1 -0.61 0.67 11.11
N TYR A 2 -0.12 -0.50 10.70
CA TYR A 2 1.15 -0.63 9.98
C TYR A 2 0.95 -0.20 8.53
N LEU A 3 1.42 1.00 8.17
CA LEU A 3 1.15 1.59 6.84
C LEU A 3 1.79 0.79 5.71
N THR A 4 2.95 0.19 5.96
CA THR A 4 3.70 -0.63 5.00
C THR A 4 3.31 -2.11 5.03
N GLN A 5 2.34 -2.50 5.86
CA GLN A 5 1.75 -3.83 5.83
C GLN A 5 0.31 -3.76 5.32
N GLY A 6 -0.12 -4.83 4.64
CA GLY A 6 -1.44 -4.95 4.06
C GLY A 6 -2.00 -6.33 4.35
N VAL A 7 -3.28 -6.36 4.69
CA VAL A 7 -4.07 -7.59 4.76
C VAL A 7 -5.24 -7.45 3.83
N ASP A 8 -5.42 -8.43 2.97
CA ASP A 8 -6.57 -8.53 2.08
C ASP A 8 -6.82 -10.01 1.74
N SER A 9 -7.94 -10.29 1.10
CA SER A 9 -8.42 -11.64 0.89
C SER A 9 -8.91 -11.91 -0.53
N SER A 10 -9.03 -13.19 -0.84
CA SER A 10 -9.75 -13.69 -2.01
C SER A 10 -10.50 -14.96 -1.62
N HIS A 11 -11.78 -15.00 -1.98
CA HIS A 11 -12.55 -16.25 -1.89
C HIS A 11 -11.99 -17.26 -2.90
N ILE A 12 -12.07 -18.55 -2.55
CA ILE A 12 -11.85 -19.62 -3.53
C ILE A 12 -12.95 -19.54 -4.60
N VAL A 13 -12.54 -19.77 -5.84
CA VAL A 13 -13.43 -19.76 -7.01
C VAL A 13 -13.28 -21.10 -7.70
N ASP A 14 -14.40 -21.74 -8.02
CA ASP A 14 -14.42 -23.01 -8.73
C ASP A 14 -13.54 -22.96 -10.00
N GLY A 15 -12.67 -23.95 -10.14
CA GLY A 15 -11.72 -24.04 -11.25
C GLY A 15 -10.40 -23.29 -11.05
N LYS A 16 -10.18 -22.62 -9.90
CA LYS A 16 -8.88 -22.08 -9.52
C LYS A 16 -8.23 -22.90 -8.40
N THR A 17 -6.93 -23.07 -8.50
CA THR A 17 -6.12 -23.69 -7.46
C THR A 17 -5.95 -22.75 -6.27
N THR A 18 -5.72 -23.30 -5.07
CA THR A 18 -5.43 -22.51 -3.87
C THR A 18 -4.23 -21.58 -4.08
N GLU A 19 -3.21 -22.02 -4.82
CA GLU A 19 -2.03 -21.20 -5.15
C GLU A 19 -2.40 -19.94 -5.96
N GLU A 20 -3.32 -20.06 -6.92
CA GLU A 20 -3.81 -18.90 -7.69
C GLU A 20 -4.59 -17.94 -6.80
N ILE A 21 -5.40 -18.46 -5.87
CA ILE A 21 -6.15 -17.64 -4.93
C ILE A 21 -5.21 -16.93 -3.95
N GLU A 22 -4.17 -17.60 -3.45
CA GLU A 22 -3.12 -16.97 -2.64
C GLU A 22 -2.39 -15.85 -3.39
N LYS A 23 -2.07 -16.04 -4.69
CA LYS A 23 -1.47 -14.99 -5.52
C LYS A 23 -2.40 -13.78 -5.65
N ILE A 24 -3.70 -14.00 -5.80
CA ILE A 24 -4.70 -12.93 -5.86
C ILE A 24 -4.79 -12.20 -4.51
N ALA A 25 -4.92 -12.94 -3.41
CA ALA A 25 -4.99 -12.36 -2.06
C ALA A 25 -3.72 -11.55 -1.74
N THR A 26 -2.54 -12.08 -2.09
CA THR A 26 -1.25 -11.40 -1.93
C THR A 26 -1.20 -10.10 -2.75
N LYS A 27 -1.63 -10.13 -4.01
CA LYS A 27 -1.68 -8.92 -4.86
C LYS A 27 -2.63 -7.87 -4.28
N ARG A 28 -3.81 -8.27 -3.80
CA ARG A 28 -4.78 -7.38 -3.15
C ARG A 28 -4.20 -6.79 -1.87
N ALA A 29 -3.54 -7.59 -1.05
CA ALA A 29 -2.85 -7.13 0.16
C ALA A 29 -1.74 -6.12 -0.18
N THR A 30 -1.02 -6.27 -1.28
CA THR A 30 -0.04 -5.28 -1.76
C THR A 30 -0.72 -3.98 -2.23
N ILE A 31 -1.85 -4.06 -2.92
CA ILE A 31 -2.66 -2.88 -3.27
C ILE A 31 -3.15 -2.18 -2.00
N ARG A 32 -3.50 -2.93 -0.95
CA ARG A 32 -3.91 -2.40 0.34
C ARG A 32 -2.81 -1.58 1.00
N VAL A 33 -1.54 -1.98 0.87
CA VAL A 33 -0.39 -1.16 1.30
C VAL A 33 -0.38 0.19 0.59
N ALA A 34 -0.53 0.20 -0.74
CA ALA A 34 -0.57 1.44 -1.51
C ALA A 34 -1.73 2.35 -1.07
N GLN A 35 -2.92 1.77 -0.84
CA GLN A 35 -4.08 2.52 -0.32
C GLN A 35 -3.84 3.11 1.07
N ASN A 36 -3.18 2.37 1.98
CA ASN A 36 -2.82 2.86 3.31
C ASN A 36 -1.88 4.08 3.21
N ILE A 37 -0.89 4.01 2.31
CA ILE A 37 0.03 5.13 2.03
C ILE A 37 -0.73 6.33 1.47
N VAL A 38 -1.59 6.13 0.46
CA VAL A 38 -2.44 7.20 -0.10
C VAL A 38 -3.30 7.86 0.98
N HIS A 39 -3.93 7.06 1.84
CA HIS A 39 -4.73 7.58 2.94
C HIS A 39 -3.88 8.48 3.84
N LYS A 40 -2.65 8.06 4.16
CA LYS A 40 -1.74 8.85 4.98
C LYS A 40 -1.29 10.14 4.30
N LEU A 41 -1.04 10.11 2.99
CA LEU A 41 -0.72 11.31 2.21
C LEU A 41 -1.89 12.30 2.21
N LYS A 42 -3.12 11.79 2.08
CA LYS A 42 -4.34 12.61 2.15
C LYS A 42 -4.53 13.25 3.52
N GLU A 43 -4.31 12.51 4.61
CA GLU A 43 -4.31 13.08 5.97
C GLU A 43 -3.28 14.20 6.11
N ALA A 44 -2.06 13.99 5.63
CA ALA A 44 -0.99 14.99 5.68
C ALA A 44 -1.31 16.23 4.84
N TYR A 45 -1.97 16.05 3.70
CA TYR A 45 -2.42 17.15 2.83
C TYR A 45 -3.54 17.98 3.45
N LEU A 46 -4.48 17.35 4.14
CA LEU A 46 -5.59 18.04 4.83
C LEU A 46 -5.17 18.66 6.18
N SER A 47 -3.97 18.33 6.68
CA SER A 47 -3.42 18.90 7.90
C SER A 47 -3.18 20.41 7.79
N LYS A 48 -3.30 21.12 8.92
CA LYS A 48 -2.94 22.55 9.04
C LYS A 48 -1.47 22.84 8.70
N THR A 49 -0.60 21.83 8.79
CA THR A 49 0.84 21.94 8.48
C THR A 49 1.19 21.62 7.03
N ASN A 50 0.19 21.43 6.16
CA ASN A 50 0.41 21.12 4.76
C ASN A 50 1.19 22.24 4.04
N ARG A 51 2.19 21.83 3.25
CA ARG A 51 3.03 22.72 2.45
C ARG A 51 2.71 22.68 0.96
N ILE A 52 1.90 21.72 0.51
CA ILE A 52 1.46 21.59 -0.89
C ILE A 52 0.44 22.69 -1.19
N LYS A 53 0.75 23.55 -2.17
CA LYS A 53 -0.13 24.64 -2.60
C LYS A 53 -1.13 24.21 -3.67
N GLN A 54 -0.76 23.23 -4.50
CA GLN A 54 -1.66 22.65 -5.48
C GLN A 54 -2.93 22.09 -4.82
N LYS A 55 -4.07 22.34 -5.44
CA LYS A 55 -5.32 21.67 -5.09
C LYS A 55 -5.27 20.22 -5.60
N ILE A 56 -5.29 19.26 -4.69
CA ILE A 56 -5.33 17.83 -5.01
C ILE A 56 -6.72 17.30 -4.64
N THR A 57 -7.45 16.78 -5.62
CA THR A 57 -8.80 16.25 -5.40
C THR A 57 -8.78 14.83 -4.86
N ASN A 58 -9.92 14.33 -4.40
CA ASN A 58 -10.05 12.95 -3.94
C ASN A 58 -9.73 11.95 -5.06
N GLU A 59 -10.14 12.26 -6.29
CA GLU A 59 -9.89 11.44 -7.48
C GLU A 59 -8.40 11.36 -7.79
N MET A 60 -7.67 12.47 -7.62
CA MET A 60 -6.21 12.46 -7.77
C MET A 60 -5.55 11.58 -6.71
N PHE A 61 -5.98 11.63 -5.44
CA PHE A 61 -5.48 10.70 -4.41
C PHE A 61 -5.78 9.25 -4.76
N ILE A 62 -6.98 8.94 -5.27
CA ILE A 62 -7.33 7.59 -5.71
C ILE A 62 -6.38 7.14 -6.84
N GLN A 63 -6.12 8.01 -7.81
CA GLN A 63 -5.19 7.74 -8.92
C GLN A 63 -3.75 7.50 -8.44
N MET A 64 -3.30 8.14 -7.35
CA MET A 64 -1.95 7.92 -6.78
C MET A 64 -1.73 6.49 -6.29
N THR A 65 -2.80 5.71 -6.06
CA THR A 65 -2.69 4.31 -5.63
C THR A 65 -1.87 3.49 -6.62
N GLN A 66 -2.04 3.73 -7.94
CA GLN A 66 -1.34 2.98 -8.98
C GLN A 66 0.18 3.24 -8.99
N PRO A 67 0.69 4.48 -9.12
CA PRO A 67 2.12 4.72 -9.11
C PRO A 67 2.77 4.37 -7.76
N ILE A 68 2.05 4.49 -6.64
CA ILE A 68 2.55 4.01 -5.35
C ILE A 68 2.70 2.49 -5.38
N TYR A 69 1.66 1.76 -5.81
CA TYR A 69 1.71 0.31 -5.94
C TYR A 69 2.85 -0.16 -6.85
N GLU A 70 3.00 0.45 -8.03
CA GLU A 70 4.06 0.13 -8.99
C GLU A 70 5.47 0.40 -8.45
N SER A 71 5.61 1.37 -7.55
CA SER A 71 6.89 1.67 -6.91
C SER A 71 7.25 0.74 -5.76
N LEU A 72 6.32 -0.08 -5.22
CA LEU A 72 6.61 -0.91 -4.05
C LEU A 72 7.68 -1.96 -4.37
N MET A 73 8.72 -2.04 -3.52
CA MET A 73 9.83 -2.98 -3.67
C MET A 73 9.92 -3.92 -2.46
N ASN A 74 10.48 -5.11 -2.70
CA ASN A 74 10.73 -6.12 -1.66
C ASN A 74 9.47 -6.38 -0.83
N VAL A 75 8.38 -6.74 -1.51
CA VAL A 75 7.11 -7.04 -0.88
C VAL A 75 7.11 -8.50 -0.43
N ASP A 76 7.29 -8.70 0.86
CA ASP A 76 7.33 -10.02 1.47
C ASP A 76 5.92 -10.46 1.89
N ARG A 77 5.58 -11.70 1.56
CA ARG A 77 4.38 -12.36 2.08
C ARG A 77 4.72 -12.95 3.45
N LEU A 78 4.20 -12.33 4.50
CA LEU A 78 4.48 -12.70 5.89
C LEU A 78 3.61 -13.86 6.39
N GLY A 79 2.45 -14.09 5.78
CA GLY A 79 1.56 -15.18 6.15
C GLY A 79 0.37 -15.34 5.22
N ILE A 80 -0.19 -16.55 5.24
CA ILE A 80 -1.46 -16.90 4.62
C ILE A 80 -2.35 -17.50 5.71
N TYR A 81 -3.63 -17.15 5.70
CA TYR A 81 -4.66 -17.75 6.53
C TYR A 81 -5.85 -18.12 5.64
N ILE A 82 -6.39 -19.32 5.79
CA ILE A 82 -7.60 -19.75 5.07
C ILE A 82 -8.72 -19.87 6.10
N ASN A 83 -9.80 -19.13 5.89
CA ASN A 83 -10.96 -19.19 6.76
C ASN A 83 -11.70 -20.52 6.54
N PRO A 84 -11.82 -21.39 7.56
CA PRO A 84 -12.44 -22.71 7.39
C PRO A 84 -13.95 -22.64 7.10
N ASN A 85 -14.60 -21.48 7.32
CA ASN A 85 -16.05 -21.35 7.17
C ASN A 85 -16.50 -21.09 5.72
N ASN A 86 -15.72 -20.34 4.96
CA ASN A 86 -16.05 -19.89 3.59
C ASN A 86 -14.89 -20.08 2.60
N GLU A 87 -13.84 -20.77 3.03
CA GLU A 87 -12.60 -21.02 2.29
C GLU A 87 -11.93 -19.74 1.75
N GLU A 88 -12.16 -18.59 2.40
CA GLU A 88 -11.55 -17.34 1.99
C GLU A 88 -10.08 -17.29 2.42
N VAL A 89 -9.20 -17.01 1.46
CA VAL A 89 -7.74 -16.95 1.66
C VAL A 89 -7.35 -15.50 1.93
N PHE A 90 -6.79 -15.25 3.10
CA PHE A 90 -6.22 -13.98 3.55
C PHE A 90 -4.70 -14.02 3.40
N ALA A 91 -4.13 -12.93 2.90
CA ALA A 91 -2.69 -12.75 2.83
C ALA A 91 -2.26 -11.53 3.66
N LEU A 92 -1.21 -11.71 4.47
CA LEU A 92 -0.48 -10.60 5.10
C LEU A 92 0.80 -10.35 4.30
N VAL A 93 1.00 -9.11 3.88
CA VAL A 93 2.21 -8.68 3.18
C VAL A 93 2.85 -7.48 3.87
N ARG A 94 4.15 -7.29 3.62
CA ARG A 94 4.89 -6.09 3.99
C ARG A 94 5.74 -5.60 2.81
N ALA A 95 5.54 -4.36 2.38
CA ALA A 95 6.51 -3.69 1.52
C ALA A 95 7.67 -3.20 2.38
N ARG A 96 8.91 -3.60 2.06
CA ARG A 96 10.09 -3.15 2.80
C ARG A 96 10.70 -1.86 2.26
N GLY A 97 10.37 -1.49 1.03
CA GLY A 97 10.80 -0.24 0.44
C GLY A 97 9.94 0.15 -0.75
N PHE A 98 10.39 1.19 -1.43
CA PHE A 98 9.83 1.64 -2.69
C PHE A 98 10.93 2.25 -3.56
N ASP A 99 10.72 2.22 -4.87
CA ASP A 99 11.55 2.92 -5.84
C ASP A 99 11.14 4.39 -5.88
N LYS A 100 12.04 5.26 -5.40
CA LYS A 100 11.82 6.70 -5.33
C LYS A 100 11.68 7.34 -6.70
N ASP A 101 12.47 6.89 -7.67
CA ASP A 101 12.51 7.47 -9.01
C ASP A 101 11.26 7.04 -9.77
N ALA A 102 10.87 5.76 -9.69
CA ALA A 102 9.64 5.25 -10.29
C ALA A 102 8.39 5.96 -9.72
N LEU A 103 8.33 6.18 -8.39
CA LEU A 103 7.24 6.93 -7.78
C LEU A 103 7.20 8.37 -8.28
N SER A 104 8.36 9.05 -8.31
CA SER A 104 8.43 10.44 -8.77
C SER A 104 7.97 10.57 -10.22
N GLU A 105 8.41 9.67 -11.10
CA GLU A 105 7.99 9.63 -12.50
C GLU A 105 6.48 9.37 -12.64
N GLY A 106 5.95 8.40 -11.89
CA GLY A 106 4.53 8.07 -11.87
C GLY A 106 3.65 9.24 -11.42
N LEU A 107 4.07 9.98 -10.39
CA LEU A 107 3.37 11.15 -9.90
C LEU A 107 3.44 12.33 -10.86
N HIS A 108 4.57 12.56 -11.55
CA HIS A 108 4.69 13.61 -12.57
C HIS A 108 3.74 13.39 -13.75
N LYS A 109 3.50 12.13 -14.15
CA LYS A 109 2.53 11.79 -15.21
C LYS A 109 1.09 12.16 -14.85
N MET A 110 0.79 12.45 -13.58
CA MET A 110 -0.56 12.79 -13.09
C MET A 110 -0.85 14.30 -13.02
N SER A 111 -0.05 15.15 -13.68
CA SER A 111 -0.20 16.62 -13.62
C SER A 111 -0.05 17.22 -12.21
N LEU A 112 0.79 16.60 -11.38
CA LEU A 112 1.22 17.18 -10.11
C LEU A 112 2.42 18.11 -10.34
N ASP A 113 2.42 19.27 -9.70
CA ASP A 113 3.55 20.19 -9.77
C ASP A 113 4.79 19.63 -9.06
N ASN A 114 5.98 20.13 -9.42
CA ASN A 114 7.25 19.62 -8.89
C ASN A 114 7.35 19.72 -7.37
N GLN A 115 6.73 20.74 -6.77
CA GLN A 115 6.75 20.91 -5.32
C GLN A 115 5.88 19.86 -4.64
N ALA A 116 4.69 19.59 -5.18
CA ALA A 116 3.76 18.57 -4.71
C ALA A 116 4.41 17.19 -4.82
N VAL A 117 5.00 16.84 -5.96
CA VAL A 117 5.69 15.56 -6.15
C VAL A 117 6.81 15.40 -5.13
N SER A 118 7.68 16.42 -4.96
CA SER A 118 8.77 16.36 -3.98
C SER A 118 8.28 16.14 -2.55
N ILE A 119 7.22 16.83 -2.13
CA ILE A 119 6.64 16.68 -0.79
C ILE A 119 5.99 15.30 -0.61
N LEU A 120 5.24 14.81 -1.61
CA LEU A 120 4.58 13.51 -1.56
C LEU A 120 5.61 12.38 -1.48
N VAL A 121 6.64 12.42 -2.32
CA VAL A 121 7.73 11.43 -2.30
C VAL A 121 8.47 11.47 -0.96
N ALA A 122 8.79 12.65 -0.42
CA ALA A 122 9.42 12.77 0.88
C ALA A 122 8.54 12.19 2.01
N LYS A 123 7.21 12.36 1.93
CA LYS A 123 6.29 11.77 2.89
C LYS A 123 6.21 10.25 2.79
N VAL A 124 6.28 9.68 1.59
CA VAL A 124 6.40 8.21 1.44
C VAL A 124 7.72 7.72 2.03
N GLU A 125 8.82 8.44 1.80
CA GLU A 125 10.13 8.12 2.40
C GLU A 125 10.09 8.12 3.94
N GLU A 126 9.43 9.12 4.55
CA GLU A 126 9.18 9.16 6.00
C GLU A 126 8.35 7.95 6.47
N ILE A 127 7.27 7.59 5.76
CA ILE A 127 6.43 6.43 6.11
C ILE A 127 7.27 5.13 6.17
N PHE A 128 8.16 4.92 5.20
CA PHE A 128 9.01 3.73 5.20
C PHE A 128 10.09 3.77 6.30
N LYS A 129 10.68 4.95 6.60
CA LYS A 129 11.63 5.12 7.71
C LYS A 129 10.97 4.82 9.05
N ASP A 130 9.78 5.38 9.29
CA ASP A 130 9.02 5.15 10.52
C ASP A 130 8.57 3.68 10.64
N SER A 131 8.41 2.99 9.51
CA SER A 131 8.00 1.58 9.48
C SER A 131 9.05 0.59 10.00
N ILE A 132 10.30 1.04 10.13
CA ILE A 132 11.37 0.23 10.75
C ILE A 132 11.01 -0.05 12.21
N ASN A 133 10.37 0.90 12.88
CA ASN A 133 10.11 0.85 14.33
C ASN A 133 9.13 -0.24 14.76
N TYR A 134 8.32 -0.78 13.85
CA TYR A 134 7.33 -1.80 14.18
C TYR A 134 7.60 -3.20 13.59
N GLY A 135 8.67 -3.40 12.81
CA GLY A 135 9.11 -4.74 12.41
C GLY A 135 8.08 -5.60 11.63
N ASP A 136 8.32 -6.91 11.61
CA ASP A 136 7.46 -7.93 10.99
C ASP A 136 6.46 -8.47 12.04
N ILE A 137 5.40 -7.71 12.27
CA ILE A 137 4.33 -8.15 13.17
C ILE A 137 3.44 -9.16 12.45
N LYS A 138 3.33 -10.36 13.04
CA LYS A 138 2.59 -11.49 12.49
C LYS A 138 1.09 -11.34 12.77
N VAL A 139 0.26 -11.95 11.91
CA VAL A 139 -1.17 -12.17 12.21
C VAL A 139 -1.25 -12.94 13.54
N PRO A 140 -2.07 -12.50 14.52
CA PRO A 140 -2.32 -13.27 15.73
C PRO A 140 -2.84 -14.65 15.34
N ILE A 141 -2.07 -15.69 15.68
CA ILE A 141 -2.50 -17.09 15.52
C ILE A 141 -3.41 -17.38 16.73
N ALA A 142 -4.68 -16.98 16.64
CA ALA A 142 -5.86 -17.49 17.38
C ALA A 142 -6.87 -16.38 17.72
N MET A 143 -8.13 -16.63 17.34
CA MET A 143 -9.28 -16.57 18.24
C MET A 143 -10.13 -17.81 18.00
#